data_AF-A0A109LE52-F1
#
_entry.id   AF-A0A109LE52-F1
#
_cell.length_a   1.000
_cell.length_b   1.000
_cell.length_c   1.000
_cell.angle_alpha   90.00
_cell.angle_beta   90.00
_cell.angle_gamma   90.00
#
_symmetry.space_group_name_H-M   'P 1'
#
loop_
_entity.id
_entity.type
_entity.pdbx_description
1 polymer ?
#
loop_
_entity_poly.entity_id
_entity_poly.type
_entity_poly.pdbx_seq_one_letter_code
_entity_poly.pdbx_strand_id
1 'polypeptide(L)'
;MALFVAAFCIILSMYGGGFATVPAYLADLFGTQMVGAIHGRLLTAWAAAGVLGPVLVNYLREYQLSIGVERAAAYDITLYILAGLLVLGFICNLLVRPVADKYFMTDAELAAEQALGHDKGADATTVLEWKASAASKPLAIAAWLVVGIPLAWGVWVTLQKTAVLFH
;
A
#
# COMPACT_ATOMS: atom_id res chain seq x y z
N MET A 1 -20.06 13.85 -16.61
CA MET A 1 -19.27 14.29 -15.44
C MET A 1 -19.73 13.64 -14.14
N ALA A 2 -21.01 13.71 -13.76
CA ALA A 2 -21.50 13.06 -12.53
C ALA A 2 -21.20 11.54 -12.45
N LEU A 3 -21.41 10.79 -13.53
CA LEU A 3 -21.10 9.35 -13.59
C LEU A 3 -19.60 9.05 -13.42
N PHE A 4 -18.73 9.88 -13.99
CA PHE A 4 -17.28 9.75 -13.85
C PHE A 4 -16.85 10.00 -12.40
N VAL A 5 -17.35 11.08 -11.78
CA VAL A 5 -17.06 11.40 -10.37
C VAL A 5 -17.57 10.29 -9.45
N ALA A 6 -18.80 9.81 -9.66
CA ALA A 6 -19.36 8.71 -8.87
C ALA A 6 -18.52 7.43 -8.98
N ALA A 7 -18.04 7.08 -10.18
CA ALA A 7 -17.16 5.93 -10.38
C ALA A 7 -15.84 6.09 -9.62
N PHE A 8 -15.23 7.28 -9.64
CA PHE A 8 -14.02 7.57 -8.87
C PHE A 8 -14.26 7.47 -7.36
N CYS A 9 -15.38 8.00 -6.86
CA CYS A 9 -15.74 7.86 -5.45
C CYS A 9 -15.81 6.38 -5.04
N ILE A 10 -16.47 5.54 -5.85
CA ILE A 10 -16.58 4.10 -5.58
C ILE A 10 -15.19 3.44 -5.54
N ILE A 11 -14.34 3.69 -6.54
CA ILE A 11 -12.99 3.12 -6.62
C ILE A 11 -12.14 3.51 -5.41
N LEU A 12 -12.15 4.79 -5.03
CA LEU A 12 -11.38 5.28 -3.88
C LEU A 12 -11.91 4.70 -2.56
N SER A 13 -13.23 4.58 -2.40
CA SER A 13 -13.82 3.93 -1.23
C SER A 13 -13.42 2.46 -1.13
N MET A 14 -13.41 1.71 -2.23
CA MET A 14 -12.95 0.32 -2.24
C MET A 14 -11.47 0.19 -1.87
N TYR A 15 -10.63 1.11 -2.36
CA TYR A 15 -9.21 1.14 -2.02
C TYR A 15 -8.99 1.37 -0.51
N GLY A 16 -9.72 2.33 0.08
CA GLY A 16 -9.66 2.61 1.52
C GLY A 16 -10.22 1.45 2.39
N GLY A 17 -11.32 0.84 1.96
CA GLY A 17 -11.94 -0.30 2.66
C GLY A 17 -11.05 -1.54 2.68
N GLY A 18 -10.32 -1.79 1.59
CA GLY A 18 -9.33 -2.87 1.51
C GLY A 18 -8.27 -2.73 2.60
N PHE A 19 -7.56 -1.60 2.64
CA PHE A 19 -6.52 -1.35 3.66
C PHE A 19 -7.01 -1.45 5.10
N ALA A 20 -8.23 -0.97 5.39
CA ALA A 20 -8.80 -1.03 6.72
C ALA A 20 -9.02 -2.47 7.21
N THR A 21 -9.27 -3.40 6.29
CA THR A 21 -9.57 -4.80 6.61
C THR A 21 -8.36 -5.74 6.47
N VAL A 22 -7.26 -5.30 5.83
CA VAL A 22 -6.05 -6.14 5.65
C VAL A 22 -5.51 -6.70 6.98
N PRO A 23 -5.31 -5.92 8.06
CA PRO A 23 -4.72 -6.46 9.29
C PRO A 23 -5.59 -7.54 9.94
N ALA A 24 -6.91 -7.35 9.95
CA ALA A 24 -7.86 -8.35 10.45
C ALA A 24 -7.87 -9.61 9.57
N TYR A 25 -7.90 -9.44 8.25
CA TYR A 25 -7.83 -10.55 7.30
C TYR A 25 -6.53 -11.36 7.44
N LEU A 26 -5.38 -10.70 7.61
CA LEU A 26 -4.11 -11.36 7.86
C LEU A 26 -4.09 -12.08 9.21
N ALA A 27 -4.71 -11.50 10.24
CA ALA A 27 -4.85 -12.13 11.55
C ALA A 27 -5.67 -13.42 11.47
N ASP A 28 -6.75 -13.43 10.68
CA ASP A 28 -7.59 -14.60 10.50
C ASP A 28 -6.88 -15.70 9.68
N LEU A 29 -6.02 -15.33 8.73
CA LEU A 29 -5.30 -16.29 7.89
C LEU A 29 -4.02 -16.86 8.52
N PHE A 30 -3.29 -16.05 9.30
CA PHE A 30 -1.95 -16.37 9.79
C PHE A 30 -1.84 -16.36 11.33
N GLY A 31 -2.92 -16.03 12.04
CA GLY A 31 -2.91 -15.81 13.48
C GLY A 31 -2.54 -14.37 13.86
N THR A 32 -2.91 -13.97 15.08
CA THR A 32 -2.80 -12.59 15.58
C THR A 32 -1.39 -12.16 15.97
N GLN A 33 -0.45 -13.10 16.12
CA GLN A 33 0.82 -12.84 16.79
C GLN A 33 1.84 -12.09 15.91
N MET A 34 1.89 -12.40 14.62
CA MET A 34 2.88 -11.83 13.67
C MET A 34 2.24 -10.97 12.57
N VAL A 35 1.02 -10.47 12.80
CA VAL A 35 0.25 -9.68 11.81
C VAL A 35 1.04 -8.46 11.34
N GLY A 36 1.73 -7.76 12.25
CA GLY A 36 2.53 -6.59 11.91
C GLY A 36 3.69 -6.90 10.94
N ALA A 37 4.42 -7.98 11.19
CA ALA A 37 5.54 -8.40 10.33
C ALA A 37 5.06 -8.86 8.94
N ILE A 38 3.96 -9.62 8.89
CA ILE A 38 3.35 -10.07 7.64
C ILE A 38 2.79 -8.89 6.85
N HIS A 39 2.11 -7.96 7.53
CA HIS A 39 1.59 -6.74 6.92
C HIS A 39 2.73 -5.84 6.39
N GLY A 40 3.85 -5.73 7.09
CA GLY A 40 5.03 -4.99 6.61
C GLY A 40 5.61 -5.56 5.30
N ARG A 41 5.63 -6.89 5.16
CA ARG A 41 6.02 -7.55 3.90
C ARG A 41 5.02 -7.25 2.78
N LEU A 42 3.71 -7.25 3.10
CA LEU A 42 2.66 -6.88 2.16
C LEU A 42 2.82 -5.43 1.68
N LEU A 43 3.08 -4.47 2.59
CA LEU A 43 3.31 -3.07 2.23
C LEU A 43 4.56 -2.89 1.35
N THR A 44 5.59 -3.71 1.56
CA THR A 44 6.78 -3.70 0.69
C THR A 44 6.44 -4.18 -0.72
N ALA A 45 5.67 -5.27 -0.83
CA ALA A 45 5.20 -5.78 -2.12
C ALA A 45 4.27 -4.76 -2.82
N TRP A 46 3.42 -4.06 -2.07
CA TRP A 46 2.61 -2.95 -2.57
C TRP A 46 3.47 -1.87 -3.19
N ALA A 47 4.44 -1.35 -2.43
CA ALA A 47 5.30 -0.28 -2.89
C ALA A 47 6.02 -0.67 -4.20
N ALA A 48 6.52 -1.90 -4.27
CA ALA A 48 7.11 -2.45 -5.50
C ALA A 48 6.10 -2.45 -6.67
N ALA A 49 4.87 -2.90 -6.45
CA ALA A 49 3.82 -2.86 -7.46
C ALA A 49 3.50 -1.42 -7.92
N GLY A 50 3.49 -0.45 -7.00
CA GLY A 50 3.26 0.97 -7.30
C GLY A 50 4.33 1.58 -8.21
N VAL A 51 5.58 1.13 -8.09
CA VAL A 51 6.68 1.53 -8.98
C VAL A 51 6.61 0.79 -10.32
N LEU A 52 6.35 -0.52 -10.28
CA LEU A 52 6.33 -1.37 -11.48
C LEU A 52 5.15 -1.07 -12.41
N GLY A 53 3.99 -0.65 -11.89
CA GLY A 53 2.80 -0.38 -12.69
C GLY A 53 3.04 0.65 -13.81
N PRO A 54 3.44 1.90 -13.50
CA PRO A 54 3.73 2.90 -14.52
C PRO A 54 4.85 2.48 -15.47
N VAL A 55 5.88 1.82 -14.94
CA VAL A 55 7.03 1.34 -15.72
C VAL A 55 6.58 0.32 -16.76
N LEU A 56 5.77 -0.66 -16.36
CA LEU A 56 5.21 -1.67 -17.26
C LEU A 56 4.36 -1.03 -18.36
N VAL A 57 3.46 -0.10 -17.99
CA VAL A 57 2.59 0.60 -18.95
C VAL A 57 3.40 1.39 -19.97
N ASN A 58 4.43 2.11 -19.53
CA ASN A 58 5.29 2.88 -20.41
C ASN A 58 6.06 1.97 -21.38
N TYR A 59 6.69 0.90 -20.88
CA TYR A 59 7.40 -0.05 -21.73
C TYR A 59 6.48 -0.73 -22.74
N LEU A 60 5.29 -1.15 -22.32
CA LEU A 60 4.33 -1.82 -23.18
C LEU A 60 3.86 -0.88 -24.30
N ARG A 61 3.56 0.37 -23.95
CA ARG A 61 3.21 1.40 -24.92
C ARG A 61 4.35 1.67 -25.91
N GLU A 62 5.58 1.84 -25.42
CA GLU A 62 6.75 2.08 -26.29
C GLU A 62 7.02 0.90 -27.22
N TYR A 63 6.87 -0.33 -26.72
CA TYR A 63 6.98 -1.54 -27.52
C TYR A 63 5.93 -1.58 -28.64
N GLN A 64 4.67 -1.23 -28.34
CA GLN A 64 3.61 -1.17 -29.37
C GLN A 64 3.92 -0.11 -30.44
N LEU A 65 4.47 1.04 -30.03
CA LEU A 65 4.85 2.10 -30.97
C LEU A 65 6.04 1.70 -31.85
N SER A 66 7.00 0.92 -31.33
CA SER A 66 8.18 0.51 -32.09
C SER A 66 7.87 -0.54 -33.17
N ILE A 67 6.83 -1.36 -32.97
CA ILE A 67 6.31 -2.30 -33.98
C ILE A 67 5.31 -1.64 -34.96
N GLY A 68 5.15 -0.31 -34.90
CA GLY A 68 4.37 0.47 -35.85
C GLY A 68 2.87 0.56 -35.57
N VAL A 69 2.40 0.18 -34.38
CA VAL A 69 0.98 0.32 -34.00
C VAL A 69 0.62 1.80 -33.84
N GLU A 70 -0.53 2.19 -34.37
CA GLU A 70 -1.04 3.55 -34.24
C GLU A 70 -1.20 3.93 -32.76
N ARG A 71 -0.87 5.18 -32.40
CA ARG A 71 -0.87 5.67 -31.01
C ARG A 71 -2.19 5.42 -30.29
N ALA A 72 -3.32 5.51 -30.99
CA ALA A 72 -4.64 5.25 -30.42
C ALA A 72 -4.79 3.76 -30.03
N ALA A 73 -4.48 2.85 -30.94
CA ALA A 73 -4.57 1.41 -30.72
C ALA A 73 -3.55 0.88 -29.68
N ALA A 74 -2.40 1.54 -29.53
CA ALA A 74 -1.40 1.19 -28.54
C ALA A 74 -1.95 1.31 -27.09
N TYR A 75 -2.85 2.26 -26.83
CA TYR A 75 -3.50 2.39 -25.52
C TYR A 75 -4.52 1.27 -25.28
N ASP A 76 -5.33 0.93 -26.29
CA ASP A 76 -6.33 -0.13 -26.17
C ASP A 76 -5.67 -1.47 -25.82
N ILE A 77 -4.62 -1.85 -26.56
CA ILE A 77 -3.86 -3.09 -26.30
C ILE A 77 -3.24 -3.07 -24.91
N THR A 78 -2.66 -1.94 -24.51
CA THR A 78 -2.07 -1.78 -23.17
C THR A 78 -3.12 -1.97 -22.08
N LEU A 79 -4.32 -1.38 -22.23
CA LEU A 79 -5.42 -1.51 -21.29
C LEU A 79 -5.96 -2.94 -21.23
N TYR A 80 -6.06 -3.66 -22.36
CA TYR A 80 -6.45 -5.07 -22.36
C TYR A 80 -5.45 -5.96 -21.62
N ILE A 81 -4.14 -5.69 -21.75
CA ILE A 81 -3.11 -6.43 -21.02
C ILE A 81 -3.21 -6.16 -19.52
N LEU A 82 -3.44 -4.91 -19.10
CA LEU A 82 -3.69 -4.59 -17.69
C LEU A 82 -4.96 -5.25 -17.16
N ALA A 83 -6.03 -5.31 -17.96
CA ALA A 83 -7.24 -6.03 -17.59
C ALA A 83 -6.97 -7.54 -17.41
N GLY A 84 -6.15 -8.14 -18.28
CA GLY A 84 -5.68 -9.52 -18.12
C GLY A 84 -4.88 -9.73 -16.83
N LEU A 85 -3.99 -8.78 -16.49
CA LEU A 85 -3.25 -8.81 -15.23
C LEU A 85 -4.16 -8.69 -14.00
N LEU A 86 -5.22 -7.89 -14.09
CA LEU A 86 -6.22 -7.77 -13.02
C LEU A 86 -6.98 -9.08 -12.80
N VAL A 87 -7.39 -9.75 -13.89
CA VAL A 87 -8.03 -11.08 -13.82
C VAL A 87 -7.07 -12.10 -13.21
N LEU A 88 -5.79 -12.08 -13.59
CA LEU A 88 -4.78 -12.94 -12.99
C LEU A 88 -4.63 -12.66 -11.49
N GLY A 89 -4.55 -11.39 -11.10
CA GLY A 89 -4.49 -10.98 -9.69
C GLY A 89 -5.71 -11.43 -8.89
N PHE A 90 -6.91 -11.35 -9.50
CA PHE A 90 -8.15 -11.86 -8.91
C PHE A 90 -8.10 -13.38 -8.70
N ILE A 91 -7.63 -14.15 -9.67
CA ILE A 91 -7.44 -15.59 -9.54
C ILE A 91 -6.44 -15.90 -8.42
N CYS A 92 -5.29 -15.21 -8.38
CA CYS A 92 -4.31 -15.35 -7.31
C CYS A 92 -4.93 -15.08 -5.94
N ASN A 93 -5.80 -14.06 -5.83
CA ASN A 93 -6.51 -13.75 -4.58
C ASN A 93 -7.49 -14.87 -4.18
N LEU A 94 -8.22 -15.46 -5.13
CA LEU A 94 -9.10 -16.61 -4.87
C LEU A 94 -8.37 -17.87 -4.41
N LEU A 95 -7.10 -18.02 -4.80
CA LEU A 95 -6.26 -19.15 -4.39
C LEU A 95 -5.67 -18.98 -2.98
N VAL A 96 -5.72 -17.79 -2.39
CA VAL A 96 -5.30 -17.56 -1.00
C VAL A 96 -6.24 -18.32 -0.08
N ARG A 97 -5.68 -19.21 0.75
CA ARG A 97 -6.41 -20.03 1.72
C ARG A 97 -5.78 -19.88 3.11
N PRO A 98 -6.54 -20.15 4.19
CA PRO A 98 -6.00 -20.20 5.54
C PRO A 98 -4.80 -21.15 5.63
N VAL A 99 -3.77 -20.73 6.36
CA VAL A 99 -2.58 -21.58 6.57
C VAL A 99 -2.98 -22.77 7.43
N ALA A 100 -2.49 -23.97 7.11
CA ALA A 100 -2.81 -25.17 7.87
C ALA A 100 -2.18 -25.14 9.28
N ASP A 101 -2.88 -25.69 10.27
CA ASP A 101 -2.50 -25.70 11.70
C ASP A 101 -1.07 -26.22 11.96
N LYS A 102 -0.56 -27.10 11.10
CA LYS A 102 0.80 -27.66 11.18
C LYS A 102 1.94 -26.64 10.96
N TYR A 103 1.65 -25.47 10.40
CA TYR A 103 2.64 -24.40 10.17
C TYR A 103 2.62 -23.35 11.28
N PHE A 104 1.69 -23.46 12.22
CA PHE A 104 1.72 -22.62 13.42
C PHE A 104 2.85 -23.10 14.33
N MET A 105 3.54 -22.15 14.96
CA MET A 105 4.54 -22.44 15.96
C MET A 105 3.89 -23.18 17.13
N THR A 106 4.59 -24.18 17.67
CA THR A 106 4.15 -24.81 18.93
C THR A 106 4.21 -23.81 20.08
N ASP A 107 3.44 -24.01 21.14
CA ASP A 107 3.41 -23.10 22.30
C ASP A 107 4.80 -22.87 22.91
N ALA A 108 5.67 -23.88 22.85
CA ALA A 108 7.05 -23.81 23.34
C ALA A 108 7.97 -22.98 22.43
N GLU A 109 7.88 -23.14 21.10
CA GLU A 109 8.63 -22.34 20.13
C GLU A 109 8.16 -20.88 20.14
N LEU A 110 6.85 -20.70 20.31
CA LEU A 110 6.25 -19.39 20.44
C LEU A 110 6.69 -18.68 21.71
N ALA A 111 6.70 -19.37 22.86
CA ALA A 111 7.19 -18.81 24.11
C ALA A 111 8.68 -18.42 24.00
N ALA A 112 9.49 -19.20 23.27
CA ALA A 112 10.88 -18.86 23.00
C ALA A 112 11.03 -17.65 22.07
N GLU A 113 10.25 -17.54 20.99
CA GLU A 113 10.21 -16.38 20.09
C GLU A 113 9.71 -15.11 20.82
N GLN A 114 8.66 -15.24 21.64
CA GLN A 114 8.15 -14.15 22.47
C GLN A 114 9.16 -13.73 23.54
N ALA A 115 9.90 -14.67 24.14
CA ALA A 115 10.98 -14.37 25.08
C ALA A 115 12.13 -13.63 24.38
N LEU A 116 12.53 -14.05 23.18
CA LEU A 116 13.55 -13.38 22.37
C LEU A 116 13.09 -11.99 21.88
N GLY A 117 11.79 -11.83 21.60
CA GLY A 117 11.17 -10.55 21.24
C GLY A 117 11.02 -9.61 22.44
N HIS A 118 10.66 -10.14 23.62
CA HIS A 118 10.62 -9.39 24.89
C HIS A 118 12.02 -8.98 25.34
N ASP A 119 13.03 -9.85 25.24
CA ASP A 119 14.42 -9.53 25.67
C ASP A 119 15.09 -8.47 24.79
N LYS A 120 14.62 -8.26 23.55
CA LYS A 120 15.11 -7.18 22.68
C LYS A 120 14.27 -5.90 22.74
N GLY A 121 13.20 -5.86 23.53
CA GLY A 121 12.27 -4.73 23.49
C GLY A 121 11.46 -4.36 24.74
N ALA A 122 11.37 -5.18 25.79
CA ALA A 122 10.50 -4.88 26.92
C ALA A 122 10.86 -5.66 28.19
N ASP A 123 11.54 -4.98 29.11
CA ASP A 123 11.28 -5.17 30.53
C ASP A 123 9.83 -4.70 30.76
N ALA A 124 8.91 -5.63 31.06
CA ALA A 124 7.46 -5.40 31.16
C ALA A 124 7.04 -4.36 32.22
N THR A 125 8.01 -3.84 32.97
CA THR A 125 7.88 -2.77 33.96
C THR A 125 8.22 -1.38 33.42
N THR A 126 8.77 -1.28 32.21
CA THR A 126 9.04 0.00 31.54
C THR A 126 8.07 0.20 30.39
N VAL A 127 6.95 0.86 30.71
CA VAL A 127 6.18 1.58 29.71
C VAL A 127 7.18 2.50 29.01
N LEU A 128 7.47 2.27 27.73
CA LEU A 128 8.21 3.22 26.92
C LEU A 128 7.32 4.46 26.74
N GLU A 129 7.22 5.27 27.79
CA GLU A 129 6.86 6.66 27.66
C GLU A 129 7.92 7.28 26.78
N TRP A 130 7.63 7.37 25.48
CA TRP A 130 8.37 8.21 24.58
C TRP A 130 8.24 9.65 25.09
N LYS A 131 9.19 10.03 25.94
CA LYS A 131 9.32 11.39 26.44
C LYS A 131 10.10 12.14 25.38
N ALA A 132 9.38 12.75 24.44
CA ALA A 132 9.98 13.65 23.47
C ALA A 132 10.87 14.66 24.20
N SER A 133 12.19 14.53 24.04
CA SER A 133 13.11 15.53 24.58
C SER A 133 12.69 16.89 24.06
N ALA A 134 12.64 17.92 24.91
CA ALA A 134 12.26 19.26 24.46
C ALA A 134 13.15 19.76 23.30
N ALA A 135 14.36 19.22 23.17
CA ALA A 135 15.30 19.46 22.08
C ALA A 135 14.92 18.81 20.73
N SER A 136 14.04 17.80 20.70
CA SER A 136 13.55 17.19 19.45
C SER A 136 12.38 17.96 18.82
N LYS A 137 11.74 18.87 19.57
CA LYS A 137 10.63 19.72 19.08
C LYS A 137 10.98 20.55 17.84
N PRO A 138 12.11 21.31 17.77
CA PRO A 138 12.46 22.05 16.56
C PRO A 138 12.75 21.13 15.38
N LEU A 139 13.33 19.95 15.62
CA LEU A 139 13.62 18.97 14.57
C LEU A 139 12.33 18.31 14.04
N ALA A 140 11.38 18.02 14.93
CA ALA A 140 10.06 17.52 14.55
C ALA A 140 9.27 18.57 13.75
N ILE A 141 9.30 19.84 14.17
CA ILE A 141 8.67 20.94 13.41
C ILE A 141 9.35 21.09 12.05
N ALA A 142 10.68 21.07 11.98
CA ALA A 142 11.41 21.13 10.71
C ALA A 142 11.04 19.95 9.79
N ALA A 143 10.96 18.72 10.31
CA ALA A 143 10.53 17.56 9.55
C ALA A 143 9.09 17.70 9.04
N TRP A 144 8.17 18.18 9.88
CA TRP A 144 6.78 18.45 9.49
C TRP A 144 6.66 19.58 8.47
N LEU A 145 7.53 20.59 8.51
CA LEU A 145 7.57 21.65 7.49
C LEU A 145 8.14 21.13 6.16
N VAL A 146 9.20 20.30 6.21
CA VAL A 146 9.80 19.68 5.01
C VAL A 146 8.78 18.79 4.29
N VAL A 147 7.89 18.11 5.02
CA VAL A 147 6.83 17.30 4.41
C VAL A 147 5.59 18.13 4.07
N GLY A 148 5.19 19.01 4.98
CA GLY A 148 3.94 19.78 4.89
C GLY A 148 3.96 20.86 3.81
N ILE A 149 5.08 21.55 3.62
CA ILE A 149 5.20 22.62 2.61
C ILE A 149 5.02 22.07 1.18
N PRO A 150 5.73 21.01 0.74
CA PRO A 150 5.51 20.42 -0.58
C PRO A 150 4.10 19.86 -0.76
N LEU A 151 3.51 19.29 0.30
CA LEU A 151 2.17 18.71 0.24
C LEU A 151 1.10 19.79 0.09
N ALA A 152 1.19 20.88 0.88
CA ALA A 152 0.33 22.05 0.75
C ALA A 152 0.48 22.72 -0.63
N TRP A 153 1.71 22.82 -1.15
CA TRP A 153 1.97 23.31 -2.50
C TRP A 153 1.30 22.45 -3.57
N GLY A 154 1.44 21.12 -3.47
CA GLY A 154 0.80 20.18 -4.39
C GLY A 154 -0.73 20.28 -4.37
N VAL A 155 -1.33 20.40 -3.18
CA VAL A 155 -2.78 20.62 -3.02
C VAL A 155 -3.20 21.94 -3.66
N TRP A 156 -2.46 23.03 -3.41
CA TRP A 156 -2.74 24.34 -3.98
C TRP A 156 -2.70 24.34 -5.52
N VAL A 157 -1.66 23.75 -6.11
CA VAL A 157 -1.53 23.61 -7.57
C VAL A 157 -2.69 22.79 -8.16
N THR A 158 -3.10 21.73 -7.46
CA THR A 158 -4.21 20.87 -7.90
C THR A 158 -5.53 21.64 -7.86
N LEU A 159 -5.77 22.42 -6.80
CA LEU A 159 -6.96 23.28 -6.68
C LEU A 159 -7.00 24.36 -7.78
N GLN A 160 -5.88 25.03 -8.05
CA GLN A 160 -5.80 26.04 -9.11
C GLN A 160 -6.13 25.44 -10.48
N LYS A 161 -5.52 24.30 -10.83
CA LYS A 161 -5.80 23.62 -12.10
C LYS A 161 -7.24 23.14 -12.21
N THR A 162 -7.80 22.68 -11.10
CA THR A 162 -9.20 22.23 -11.04
C THR A 162 -10.18 23.39 -11.18
N ALA A 163 -9.90 24.55 -10.58
CA ALA A 163 -10.74 25.73 -10.70
C ALA A 163 -10.84 26.23 -12.15
N VAL A 164 -9.76 26.13 -12.92
CA VAL A 164 -9.73 26.49 -14.36
C VAL A 164 -10.58 25.54 -15.22
N LEU A 165 -10.82 24.30 -14.77
CA LEU A 165 -11.70 23.34 -15.46
C LEU A 165 -13.20 23.63 -15.29
N PHE A 166 -13.57 24.50 -14.36
CA PHE A 166 -14.97 24.88 -14.08
C PHE A 166 -15.36 26.27 -14.63
N HIS A 167 -14.45 26.93 -15.35
CA HIS A 167 -14.66 28.19 -16.09
C HIS A 167 -14.41 27.99 -17.58
#